data_AF-A0A2M8BPS1-F1
#
_entry.id   AF-A0A2M8BPS1-F1
#
_cell.length_a   1.000
_cell.length_b   1.000
_cell.length_c   1.000
_cell.angle_alpha   90.00
_cell.angle_beta   90.00
_cell.angle_gamma   90.00
#
_symmetry.space_group_name_H-M   'P 1'
#
loop_
_entity.id
_entity.type
_entity.pdbx_description
1 polymer ?
#
loop_
_entity_poly.entity_id
_entity_poly.type
_entity_poly.pdbx_seq_one_letter_code
_entity_poly.pdbx_strand_id
1 'polypeptide(L)'
;MRVRITQALEDQLVAERLDPNVLISRFSEWKVGDEYSSYFFGKDALGLNTSVLRHVHMIPLHDAEQLANWNRAWRRRPPARKTSDRYLFYCNGGAQHGHLLIYIVGDPGAHDFLSSPETRQLLAAFEQCADQFIHFGTIKV
;
A
#
# COMPACT_ATOMS: atom_id res chain seq x y z
N MET A 1 -10.04 -13.33 3.87
CA MET A 1 -8.79 -13.27 3.09
C MET A 1 -7.61 -13.19 4.06
N ARG A 2 -6.46 -13.81 3.77
CA ARG A 2 -5.28 -13.72 4.65
C ARG A 2 -4.46 -12.48 4.29
N VAL A 3 -4.20 -11.62 5.26
CA VAL A 3 -3.35 -10.43 5.11
C VAL A 3 -2.35 -10.45 6.25
N ARG A 4 -1.07 -10.29 5.92
CA ARG A 4 0.05 -10.21 6.85
C ARG A 4 0.78 -8.89 6.62
N ILE A 5 1.51 -8.43 7.62
CA ILE A 5 2.33 -7.21 7.52
C ILE A 5 3.78 -7.57 7.87
N THR A 6 4.73 -6.81 7.34
CA THR A 6 6.14 -6.90 7.76
C THR A 6 6.33 -6.25 9.13
N GLN A 7 7.41 -6.63 9.84
CA GLN A 7 7.78 -5.97 11.09
C GLN A 7 8.03 -4.47 10.88
N ALA A 8 8.70 -4.10 9.79
CA ALA A 8 8.96 -2.70 9.46
C ALA A 8 7.67 -1.86 9.34
N LEU A 9 6.61 -2.41 8.73
CA LEU A 9 5.33 -1.73 8.65
C LEU A 9 4.61 -1.70 10.00
N GLU A 10 4.70 -2.77 10.78
CA GLU A 10 4.14 -2.80 12.13
C GLU A 10 4.77 -1.72 13.03
N ASP A 11 6.11 -1.65 13.04
CA ASP A 11 6.88 -0.65 13.78
C ASP A 11 6.53 0.77 13.34
N GLN A 12 6.39 1.00 12.03
CA GLN A 12 5.96 2.28 11.47
C GLN A 12 4.58 2.69 12.02
N LEU A 13 3.61 1.79 11.95
CA LEU A 13 2.25 2.08 12.40
C LEU A 13 2.20 2.34 13.91
N VAL A 14 2.93 1.56 14.71
CA VAL A 14 3.03 1.75 16.16
C VAL A 14 3.68 3.11 16.49
N ALA A 15 4.75 3.48 15.78
CA ALA A 15 5.39 4.79 15.95
C ALA A 15 4.43 5.96 15.65
N GLU A 16 3.58 5.79 14.64
CA GLU A 16 2.52 6.75 14.27
C GLU A 16 1.26 6.65 15.15
N ARG A 17 1.25 5.77 16.17
CA ARG A 17 0.10 5.47 17.05
C ARG A 17 -1.14 4.98 16.29
N LEU A 18 -0.93 4.27 15.20
CA LEU A 18 -1.94 3.63 14.39
C LEU A 18 -2.02 2.14 14.74
N ASP A 19 -3.24 1.60 14.82
CA ASP A 19 -3.46 0.16 15.05
C ASP A 19 -3.26 -0.61 13.72
N PRO A 20 -2.29 -1.54 13.63
CA PRO A 20 -2.07 -2.33 12.44
C PRO A 20 -3.27 -3.19 12.04
N ASN A 21 -4.10 -3.62 12.99
CA ASN A 21 -5.29 -4.42 12.71
C ASN A 21 -6.34 -3.64 11.92
N VAL A 22 -6.42 -2.32 12.12
CA VAL A 22 -7.30 -1.46 11.33
C VAL A 22 -6.86 -1.46 9.87
N LEU A 23 -5.56 -1.32 9.60
CA LEU A 23 -5.04 -1.37 8.22
C LEU A 23 -5.32 -2.73 7.58
N ILE A 24 -5.05 -3.82 8.30
CA ILE A 24 -5.30 -5.19 7.85
C ILE A 24 -6.78 -5.40 7.50
N SER A 25 -7.71 -4.95 8.36
CA SER A 25 -9.15 -5.08 8.14
C SER A 25 -9.59 -4.29 6.90
N ARG A 26 -9.18 -3.01 6.81
CA ARG A 26 -9.53 -2.16 5.67
C ARG A 26 -9.00 -2.70 4.36
N PHE A 27 -7.77 -3.21 4.36
CA PHE A 27 -7.19 -3.82 3.16
C PHE A 27 -7.94 -5.09 2.79
N SER A 28 -8.32 -5.88 3.80
CA SER A 28 -9.08 -7.11 3.60
C SER A 28 -10.45 -6.86 2.95
N GLU A 29 -11.18 -5.86 3.46
CA GLU A 29 -12.45 -5.40 2.92
C GLU A 29 -12.30 -4.93 1.46
N TRP A 30 -11.28 -4.11 1.19
CA TRP A 30 -11.04 -3.55 -0.14
C TRP A 30 -10.78 -4.61 -1.20
N LYS A 31 -9.99 -5.64 -0.91
CA LYS A 31 -9.68 -6.71 -1.88
C LYS A 31 -10.83 -7.65 -2.18
N VAL A 32 -11.90 -7.64 -1.38
CA VAL A 32 -13.16 -8.33 -1.71
C VAL A 32 -14.03 -7.49 -2.65
N GLY A 33 -13.90 -6.16 -2.58
CA GLY A 33 -14.59 -5.22 -3.46
C GLY A 33 -13.81 -4.91 -4.75
N ASP A 34 -14.09 -3.75 -5.33
CA ASP A 34 -13.38 -3.20 -6.50
C ASP A 34 -12.48 -2.00 -6.12
N GLU A 35 -11.73 -1.45 -7.10
CA GLU A 35 -10.84 -0.29 -6.91
C GLU A 35 -11.58 0.95 -6.33
N TYR A 36 -12.88 1.07 -6.58
CA TYR A 36 -13.72 2.21 -6.22
C TYR A 36 -14.52 2.01 -4.93
N SER A 37 -14.51 0.80 -4.38
CA SER A 37 -15.33 0.41 -3.22
C SER A 37 -14.77 0.89 -1.87
N SER A 38 -13.51 1.30 -1.81
CA SER A 38 -12.87 1.77 -0.59
C SER A 38 -12.66 3.28 -0.58
N TYR A 39 -12.92 3.91 0.55
CA TYR A 39 -12.49 5.29 0.80
C TYR A 39 -10.99 5.37 1.10
N PHE A 40 -10.40 4.35 1.73
CA PHE A 40 -9.01 4.36 2.18
C PHE A 40 -8.00 4.07 1.07
N PHE A 41 -8.41 3.30 0.05
CA PHE A 41 -7.55 2.88 -1.06
C PHE A 41 -8.05 3.44 -2.38
N GLY A 42 -7.11 3.82 -3.23
CA GLY A 42 -7.34 4.41 -4.54
C GLY A 42 -6.80 3.53 -5.65
N LYS A 43 -6.14 4.17 -6.61
CA LYS A 43 -5.45 3.52 -7.73
C LYS A 43 -4.53 2.41 -7.21
N ASP A 44 -4.66 1.22 -7.80
CA ASP A 44 -3.73 0.10 -7.62
C ASP A 44 -2.84 0.01 -8.87
N ALA A 45 -1.54 -0.14 -8.67
CA ALA A 45 -0.57 -0.22 -9.74
C ALA A 45 0.52 -1.25 -9.44
N LEU A 46 1.03 -1.85 -10.50
CA LEU A 46 2.25 -2.66 -10.42
C LEU A 46 3.43 -1.73 -10.05
N GLY A 47 4.38 -2.27 -9.29
CA GLY A 47 5.65 -1.60 -9.02
C GLY A 47 6.38 -1.27 -10.32
N LEU A 48 7.23 -0.23 -10.27
CA LEU A 48 7.90 0.31 -11.46
C LEU A 48 8.74 -0.73 -12.23
N ASN A 49 9.29 -1.74 -11.55
CA ASN A 49 10.28 -2.65 -12.13
C ASN A 49 9.95 -4.15 -12.06
N THR A 50 8.85 -4.57 -11.42
CA THR A 50 8.56 -6.00 -11.21
C THR A 50 7.09 -6.37 -11.28
N SER A 51 6.81 -7.65 -11.56
CA SER A 51 5.47 -8.23 -11.59
C SER A 51 4.92 -8.60 -10.20
N VAL A 52 5.79 -8.64 -9.18
CA VAL A 52 5.47 -9.16 -7.84
C VAL A 52 5.14 -8.07 -6.82
N LEU A 53 5.84 -6.93 -6.89
CA LEU A 53 5.60 -5.80 -6.00
C LEU A 53 4.49 -4.92 -6.57
N ARG A 54 3.58 -4.48 -5.71
CA ARG A 54 2.49 -3.57 -6.04
C ARG A 54 2.50 -2.38 -5.11
N HIS A 55 1.93 -1.28 -5.57
CA HIS A 55 1.63 -0.15 -4.70
C HIS A 55 0.19 0.30 -4.92
N VAL A 56 -0.46 0.67 -3.83
CA VAL A 56 -1.79 1.27 -3.85
C VAL A 56 -1.72 2.66 -3.24
N HIS A 57 -2.40 3.61 -3.88
CA HIS A 57 -2.58 4.95 -3.34
C HIS A 57 -3.48 4.89 -2.10
N MET A 58 -3.09 5.60 -1.03
CA MET A 58 -3.83 5.70 0.22
C MET A 58 -4.38 7.10 0.43
N ILE A 59 -5.41 7.24 1.26
CA ILE A 59 -5.86 8.55 1.71
C ILE A 59 -4.68 9.38 2.26
N PRO A 60 -4.45 10.61 1.76
CA PRO A 60 -3.42 11.51 2.27
C PRO A 60 -3.79 12.01 3.66
N LEU A 61 -2.79 12.22 4.51
CA LEU A 61 -2.97 12.63 5.91
C LEU A 61 -2.47 14.05 6.20
N HIS A 62 -1.45 14.50 5.48
CA HIS A 62 -0.77 15.78 5.74
C HIS A 62 -0.93 16.78 4.58
N ASP A 63 -1.26 16.31 3.38
CA ASP A 63 -1.56 17.17 2.23
C ASP A 63 -3.06 17.48 2.10
N ALA A 64 -3.44 18.69 2.51
CA ALA A 64 -4.82 19.16 2.50
C ALA A 64 -5.42 19.28 1.09
N GLU A 65 -4.62 19.64 0.08
CA GLU A 65 -5.10 19.77 -1.29
C GLU A 65 -5.38 18.39 -1.88
N GLN A 66 -4.46 17.44 -1.69
CA GLN A 66 -4.67 16.06 -2.11
C GLN A 66 -5.84 15.42 -1.37
N LEU A 67 -6.04 15.71 -0.08
CA LEU A 67 -7.20 15.24 0.67
C LEU A 67 -8.51 15.81 0.11
N ALA A 68 -8.54 17.09 -0.26
CA ALA A 68 -9.70 17.70 -0.89
C ALA A 68 -10.04 17.03 -2.25
N ASN A 69 -9.01 16.74 -3.06
CA ASN A 69 -9.15 16.04 -4.33
C ASN A 69 -9.61 14.58 -4.14
N TRP A 70 -9.04 13.88 -3.16
CA TRP A 70 -9.44 12.53 -2.76
C TRP A 70 -10.93 12.47 -2.38
N ASN A 71 -11.36 13.39 -1.51
CA ASN A 71 -12.75 13.54 -1.09
C ASN A 71 -13.69 13.87 -2.24
N ARG A 72 -13.24 14.70 -3.19
CA ARG A 72 -14.02 15.02 -4.39
C ARG A 72 -14.19 13.78 -5.28
N ALA A 73 -13.13 13.01 -5.49
CA ALA A 73 -13.19 11.77 -6.27
C ALA A 73 -14.09 10.71 -5.62
N TRP A 74 -14.03 10.55 -4.30
CA TRP A 74 -14.90 9.64 -3.55
C TRP A 74 -16.39 9.99 -3.62
N ARG A 75 -16.72 11.29 -3.55
CA ARG A 75 -18.12 11.77 -3.55
C ARG A 75 -18.83 11.64 -4.90
N ARG A 76 -18.11 11.41 -5.99
CA ARG A 76 -18.73 11.18 -7.31
C ARG A 76 -19.59 9.91 -7.28
N ARG A 77 -20.58 9.86 -8.17
CA ARG A 77 -21.48 8.70 -8.34
C ARG A 77 -21.51 8.30 -9.83
N PRO A 78 -20.83 7.20 -10.21
CA PRO A 78 -19.98 6.32 -9.37
C PRO A 78 -18.70 7.04 -8.88
N PRO A 79 -18.05 6.56 -7.79
CA PRO A 79 -16.79 7.13 -7.31
C PRO A 79 -15.73 7.13 -8.42
N ALA A 80 -14.91 8.18 -8.50
CA ALA A 80 -13.82 8.26 -9.45
C ALA A 80 -12.53 7.65 -8.88
N ARG A 81 -11.56 7.42 -9.77
CA ARG A 81 -10.24 6.89 -9.42
C ARG A 81 -9.52 7.89 -8.51
N LYS A 82 -9.08 7.43 -7.34
CA LYS A 82 -8.43 8.26 -6.33
C LYS A 82 -6.93 8.10 -6.44
N THR A 83 -6.20 9.20 -6.47
CA THR A 83 -4.74 9.24 -6.50
C THR A 83 -4.28 10.22 -5.44
N SER A 84 -3.15 9.92 -4.84
CA SER A 84 -2.49 10.69 -3.79
C SER A 84 -1.00 10.40 -3.81
N ASP A 85 -0.25 11.13 -3.01
CA ASP A 85 1.18 10.96 -2.80
C ASP A 85 1.50 10.20 -1.52
N ARG A 86 0.62 9.26 -1.15
CA ARG A 86 0.80 8.33 -0.04
C ARG A 86 0.60 6.92 -0.56
N TYR A 87 1.59 6.05 -0.40
CA TYR A 87 1.59 4.70 -0.97
C TYR A 87 1.69 3.62 0.08
N LEU A 88 0.95 2.54 -0.12
CA LEU A 88 1.19 1.26 0.53
C LEU A 88 1.80 0.28 -0.47
N PHE A 89 3.01 -0.17 -0.20
CA PHE A 89 3.63 -1.28 -0.92
C PHE A 89 3.14 -2.62 -0.36
N TYR A 90 2.81 -3.53 -1.26
CA TYR A 90 2.33 -4.86 -0.89
C TYR A 90 2.58 -5.88 -2.01
N CYS A 91 2.45 -7.17 -1.71
CA CYS A 91 2.45 -8.24 -2.72
C CYS A 91 1.25 -9.19 -2.57
N ASN A 92 1.02 -9.98 -3.62
CA ASN A 92 -0.03 -11.01 -3.63
C ASN A 92 0.63 -12.39 -3.76
N GLY A 93 0.65 -13.15 -2.66
CA GLY A 93 1.09 -14.54 -2.60
C GLY A 93 0.01 -15.57 -2.97
N GLY A 94 -1.03 -15.13 -3.67
CA GLY A 94 -2.10 -15.98 -4.19
C GLY A 94 -2.94 -16.65 -3.09
N ALA A 95 -3.67 -17.70 -3.47
CA ALA A 95 -4.54 -18.43 -2.56
C ALA A 95 -3.80 -19.09 -1.38
N GLN A 96 -2.52 -19.43 -1.58
CA GLN A 96 -1.70 -20.16 -0.61
C GLN A 96 -1.16 -19.28 0.52
N HIS A 97 -0.80 -18.04 0.24
CA HIS A 97 -0.14 -17.17 1.23
C HIS A 97 -0.92 -15.89 1.55
N GLY A 98 -1.89 -15.50 0.71
CA GLY A 98 -2.65 -14.27 0.86
C GLY A 98 -1.86 -13.03 0.44
N HIS A 99 -2.07 -11.91 1.12
CA HIS A 99 -1.33 -10.68 0.86
C HIS A 99 -0.32 -10.39 1.96
N LEU A 100 0.79 -9.75 1.57
CA LEU A 100 1.76 -9.17 2.49
C LEU A 100 1.82 -7.66 2.26
N LEU A 101 1.56 -6.88 3.30
CA LEU A 101 1.75 -5.44 3.32
C LEU A 101 3.17 -5.13 3.81
N ILE A 102 3.91 -4.32 3.07
CA ILE A 102 5.37 -4.21 3.21
C ILE A 102 5.79 -2.89 3.87
N TYR A 103 5.27 -1.76 3.40
CA TYR A 103 5.71 -0.45 3.89
C TYR A 103 4.75 0.66 3.43
N ILE A 104 4.61 1.73 4.23
CA ILE A 104 3.87 2.93 3.83
C ILE A 104 4.85 4.08 3.57
N VAL A 105 4.75 4.69 2.40
CA VAL A 105 5.39 5.97 2.13
C VAL A 105 4.38 7.08 2.42
N GLY A 106 4.70 7.93 3.39
CA GLY A 106 3.86 9.04 3.83
C GLY A 106 3.78 10.18 2.80
N ASP A 107 2.73 10.99 2.90
CA ASP A 107 2.59 12.25 2.16
C ASP A 107 3.08 13.45 2.99
N PRO A 108 3.64 14.50 2.33
CA PRO A 108 4.03 14.55 0.93
C PRO A 108 5.36 13.80 0.67
N GLY A 109 5.60 13.39 -0.57
CA GLY A 109 6.90 12.91 -1.05
C GLY A 109 6.94 11.48 -1.61
N ALA A 110 5.82 10.79 -1.83
CA ALA A 110 5.88 9.40 -2.32
C ALA A 110 6.30 9.28 -3.81
N HIS A 111 5.96 10.25 -4.66
CA HIS A 111 6.46 10.34 -6.04
C HIS A 111 7.95 10.71 -6.08
N ASP A 112 8.38 11.63 -5.22
CA ASP A 112 9.78 12.02 -5.11
C ASP A 112 10.63 10.87 -4.55
N PHE A 113 10.06 10.15 -3.57
CA PHE A 113 10.62 8.92 -3.04
C PHE A 113 10.87 7.92 -4.17
N LEU A 114 9.88 7.60 -5.01
CA LEU A 114 10.06 6.69 -6.15
C LEU A 114 11.13 7.13 -7.16
N SER A 115 11.45 8.42 -7.21
CA SER A 115 12.40 9.00 -8.18
C SER A 115 13.84 9.08 -7.64
N SER A 116 14.06 8.94 -6.33
CA SER A 116 15.40 8.99 -5.74
C SER A 116 16.24 7.72 -6.03
N PRO A 117 17.54 7.85 -6.32
CA PRO A 117 18.47 6.72 -6.39
C PRO A 117 18.54 5.89 -5.09
N GLU A 118 18.41 6.53 -3.92
CA GLU A 118 18.45 5.82 -2.62
C GLU A 118 17.27 4.86 -2.46
N THR A 119 16.10 5.26 -2.98
CA THR A 119 14.88 4.45 -2.95
C THR A 119 14.99 3.18 -3.78
N ARG A 120 15.88 3.14 -4.79
CA ARG A 120 16.06 1.92 -5.60
C ARG A 120 16.52 0.74 -4.76
N GLN A 121 17.39 0.97 -3.77
CA GLN A 121 17.83 -0.08 -2.86
C GLN A 121 16.68 -0.56 -1.96
N LEU A 122 15.85 0.37 -1.47
CA LEU A 122 14.70 0.02 -0.65
C LEU A 122 13.65 -0.76 -1.45
N LEU A 123 13.36 -0.33 -2.68
CA LEU A 123 12.46 -1.04 -3.59
C LEU A 123 12.98 -2.45 -3.90
N ALA A 124 14.28 -2.62 -4.14
CA ALA A 124 14.87 -3.94 -4.33
C ALA A 124 14.72 -4.84 -3.08
N ALA A 125 14.85 -4.28 -1.88
CA ALA A 125 14.59 -5.02 -0.64
C ALA A 125 13.11 -5.40 -0.49
N PHE A 126 12.19 -4.51 -0.87
CA PHE A 126 10.75 -4.80 -0.90
C PHE A 126 10.41 -5.90 -1.92
N GLU A 127 11.05 -5.87 -3.08
CA GLU A 127 10.90 -6.91 -4.11
C GLU A 127 11.42 -8.26 -3.61
N GLN A 128 12.58 -8.29 -2.96
CA GLN A 128 13.10 -9.51 -2.36
C GLN A 128 12.17 -10.06 -1.27
N CYS A 129 11.59 -9.20 -0.44
CA CYS A 129 10.60 -9.58 0.55
C CYS A 129 9.34 -10.16 -0.10
N ALA A 130 8.84 -9.49 -1.15
CA ALA A 130 7.68 -9.94 -1.90
C ALA A 130 7.91 -11.32 -2.53
N ASP A 131 9.08 -11.53 -3.15
CA ASP A 131 9.48 -12.78 -3.78
C ASP A 131 9.54 -13.94 -2.77
N GLN A 132 10.23 -13.72 -1.64
CA GLN A 132 10.30 -14.73 -0.57
C GLN A 132 8.92 -15.09 -0.01
N PHE A 133 8.03 -14.11 0.13
CA PHE A 133 6.68 -14.36 0.61
C PHE A 133 5.85 -15.17 -0.39
N ILE A 134 5.97 -14.86 -1.69
CA ILE A 134 5.25 -15.57 -2.76
C ILE A 134 5.71 -17.01 -2.85
N HIS A 135 7.02 -17.27 -2.75
CA HIS A 135 7.60 -18.60 -2.95
C HIS A 135 7.58 -19.49 -1.71
N PHE A 136 7.79 -18.91 -0.52
CA PHE A 136 7.99 -19.68 0.71
C PHE A 136 6.96 -19.34 1.80
N GLY A 137 6.14 -18.31 1.60
CA GLY A 137 5.21 -17.82 2.63
C GLY A 137 5.90 -17.20 3.85
N THR A 138 7.22 -17.03 3.81
CA THR A 138 8.02 -16.47 4.90
C THR A 138 8.09 -14.96 4.79
N ILE A 139 8.03 -14.31 5.95
CA ILE A 139 8.17 -12.87 6.10
C ILE A 139 9.51 -12.68 6.83
N LYS A 140 10.63 -12.71 6.10
CA LYS A 140 11.93 -12.35 6.67
C LYS A 140 12.30 -10.97 6.17
N VAL A 141 12.07 -9.97 7.00
CA VAL A 141 12.74 -8.66 6.95
C VAL A 141 12.98 -8.26 8.40
#